data_AF-A0A5C7YX10-F1
#
_entry.id   AF-A0A5C7YX10-F1
#
_cell.length_a   1.000
_cell.length_b   1.000
_cell.length_c   1.000
_cell.angle_alpha   90.00
_cell.angle_beta   90.00
_cell.angle_gamma   90.00
#
_symmetry.space_group_name_H-M   'P 1'
#
loop_
_entity.id
_entity.type
_entity.pdbx_description
1 polymer ?
#
loop_
_entity_poly.entity_id
_entity_poly.type
_entity_poly.pdbx_seq_one_letter_code
_entity_poly.pdbx_strand_id
1 'polypeptide(L)'
;DYHEKAENFEVIKGNDSLKKISFTYPRTESDLTQVSTANFENFTKVNNISTVLNDIASERTSNEIWKWFIIATLLFLITELLIQKFVK
;
A
#
# COMPACT_ATOMS: atom_id res chain seq x y z
N ASP A 1 0.91 36.11 16.32
CA ASP A 1 2.03 35.16 16.35
C ASP A 1 1.56 33.79 16.76
N TYR A 2 1.81 32.78 15.91
CA TYR A 2 1.71 31.38 16.29
C TYR A 2 3.07 30.93 16.85
N HIS A 3 3.05 30.02 17.82
CA HIS A 3 4.27 29.50 18.44
C HIS A 3 5.08 28.69 17.42
N GLU A 4 6.33 29.11 17.13
CA GLU A 4 7.23 28.42 16.20
C GLU A 4 7.82 27.11 16.76
N LYS A 5 7.65 26.86 18.06
CA LYS A 5 8.26 25.72 18.75
C LYS A 5 7.24 24.60 18.99
N ALA A 6 7.61 23.38 18.62
CA ALA A 6 6.80 22.20 18.87
C ALA A 6 6.82 21.83 20.35
N GLU A 7 5.71 22.06 21.04
CA GLU A 7 5.61 21.86 22.49
C GLU A 7 4.14 21.63 22.89
N ASN A 8 3.93 21.12 24.09
CA ASN A 8 2.61 20.94 24.67
C ASN A 8 2.29 22.12 25.57
N PHE A 9 1.11 22.71 25.40
CA PHE A 9 0.64 23.86 26.14
C PHE A 9 -0.64 23.53 26.88
N GLU A 10 -0.88 24.25 27.97
CA GLU A 10 -2.10 24.17 28.75
C GLU A 10 -2.85 25.49 28.66
N VAL A 11 -4.11 25.42 28.26
CA VAL A 11 -5.01 26.57 28.19
C VAL A 11 -5.64 26.74 29.56
N ILE A 12 -5.27 27.84 30.24
CA ILE A 12 -5.68 28.14 31.61
C ILE A 12 -6.58 29.39 31.60
N LYS A 13 -7.70 29.35 32.32
CA LYS A 13 -8.55 30.52 32.59
C LYS A 13 -8.60 30.78 34.09
N GLY A 14 -7.88 31.79 34.54
CA GLY A 14 -7.69 32.03 35.97
C GLY A 14 -6.86 30.92 36.60
N ASN A 15 -7.44 30.17 37.53
CA ASN A 15 -6.81 29.01 38.16
C ASN A 15 -7.26 27.65 37.57
N ASP A 16 -8.18 27.67 36.61
CA ASP A 16 -8.75 26.45 36.04
C ASP A 16 -8.04 26.08 34.73
N SER A 17 -7.51 24.86 34.67
CA SER A 17 -7.02 24.27 33.43
C SER A 17 -8.21 23.79 32.60
N LEU A 18 -8.36 24.36 31.40
CA LEU A 18 -9.48 24.06 30.51
C LEU A 18 -9.14 22.93 29.54
N LYS A 19 -7.93 22.95 28.96
CA LYS A 19 -7.53 21.99 27.93
C LYS A 19 -6.03 21.98 27.69
N LYS A 20 -5.47 20.81 27.41
CA LYS A 20 -4.11 20.67 26.88
C LYS A 20 -4.15 20.63 25.35
N ILE A 21 -3.29 21.42 24.72
CA ILE A 21 -3.13 21.49 23.26
C ILE A 21 -1.66 21.28 22.92
N SER A 22 -1.39 20.71 21.75
CA SER A 22 -0.03 20.38 21.31
C SER A 22 0.20 20.97 19.94
N PHE A 23 1.36 21.60 19.74
CA PHE A 23 1.80 22.08 18.43
C PHE A 23 2.96 21.23 17.93
N THR A 24 2.89 20.82 16.66
CA THR A 24 3.95 20.07 15.98
C THR A 24 4.85 21.03 15.20
N TYR A 25 6.09 20.60 14.90
CA TYR A 25 6.99 21.37 14.04
C TYR A 25 6.32 21.68 12.69
N PRO A 26 6.60 22.86 12.10
CA PRO A 26 6.15 23.17 10.75
C PRO A 26 6.70 22.12 9.79
N ARG A 27 5.80 21.52 9.01
CA ARG A 27 6.17 20.55 7.98
C ARG A 27 6.39 21.30 6.67
N THR A 28 7.47 20.99 5.98
CA THR A 28 7.63 21.37 4.57
C THR A 28 6.76 20.43 3.76
N GLU A 29 5.54 20.87 3.44
CA GLU A 29 4.65 20.14 2.55
C GLU A 29 5.02 20.42 1.09
N SER A 30 4.80 19.43 0.22
CA SER A 30 4.97 19.62 -1.22
C SER A 30 3.94 20.63 -1.73
N ASP A 31 4.38 21.56 -2.56
CA ASP A 31 3.46 22.49 -3.24
C ASP A 31 2.67 21.73 -4.31
N LEU A 32 1.40 21.45 -4.02
CA LEU A 32 0.49 20.74 -4.91
C LEU A 32 0.18 21.53 -6.20
N THR A 33 0.47 22.82 -6.24
CA THR A 33 0.34 23.65 -7.45
C THR A 33 1.55 23.51 -8.37
N GLN A 34 2.69 23.08 -7.82
CA GLN A 34 3.89 22.77 -8.60
C GLN A 34 3.88 21.30 -9.00
N VAL A 35 3.25 21.02 -10.13
CA VAL A 35 3.44 19.75 -10.84
C VAL A 35 4.89 19.70 -11.32
N SER A 36 5.76 19.08 -10.53
CA SER A 36 7.19 18.93 -10.84
C SER A 36 7.38 18.11 -12.11
N THR A 37 7.66 18.74 -13.25
CA THR A 37 7.90 18.08 -14.54
C THR A 37 9.27 17.41 -14.64
N ALA A 38 10.08 17.48 -13.58
CA ALA A 38 11.51 17.20 -13.65
C ALA A 38 11.88 15.73 -13.88
N ASN A 39 10.95 14.76 -13.76
CA ASN A 39 11.27 13.33 -13.83
C ASN A 39 10.20 12.47 -14.54
N PHE A 40 9.56 12.97 -15.61
CA PHE A 40 8.35 12.35 -16.17
C PHE A 40 8.43 11.75 -17.58
N GLU A 41 9.54 11.11 -17.95
CA GLU A 41 9.65 10.55 -19.30
C GLU A 41 8.84 9.25 -19.53
N ASN A 42 8.54 8.48 -18.47
CA ASN A 42 7.92 7.15 -18.61
C ASN A 42 6.68 6.96 -17.73
N PHE A 43 5.59 7.69 -18.02
CA PHE A 43 4.29 7.43 -17.40
C PHE A 43 3.43 6.58 -18.33
N THR A 44 2.83 5.51 -17.78
CA THR A 44 1.72 4.84 -18.42
C THR A 44 0.54 5.81 -18.46
N LYS A 45 0.30 6.43 -19.62
CA LYS A 45 -0.88 7.26 -19.83
C LYS A 45 -2.11 6.36 -19.87
N VAL A 46 -2.99 6.56 -18.91
CA VAL A 46 -4.22 5.80 -18.76
C VAL A 46 -5.40 6.76 -18.89
N ASN A 47 -6.36 6.38 -19.74
CA ASN A 47 -7.49 7.25 -20.06
C ASN A 47 -8.55 7.27 -18.95
N ASN A 48 -8.47 6.34 -17.98
CA ASN A 48 -9.47 6.18 -16.94
C ASN A 48 -8.86 5.60 -15.65
N ILE A 49 -9.10 6.26 -14.52
CA ILE A 49 -8.66 5.82 -13.20
C ILE A 49 -9.29 4.49 -12.80
N SER A 50 -10.54 4.24 -13.19
CA SER A 50 -11.25 2.97 -12.95
C SER A 50 -10.54 1.79 -13.61
N THR A 51 -10.00 1.97 -14.82
CA THR A 51 -9.21 0.93 -15.50
C THR A 51 -7.98 0.56 -14.68
N VAL A 52 -7.23 1.56 -14.20
CA VAL A 52 -6.04 1.32 -13.36
C VAL A 52 -6.39 0.59 -12.06
N LEU A 53 -7.44 1.03 -11.38
CA LEU A 53 -7.86 0.40 -10.13
C LEU A 53 -8.35 -1.03 -10.35
N ASN A 54 -9.05 -1.29 -11.45
CA ASN A 54 -9.48 -2.63 -11.82
C ASN A 54 -8.31 -3.53 -12.21
N ASP A 55 -7.31 -3.01 -12.94
CA ASP A 55 -6.11 -3.77 -13.29
C ASP A 55 -5.34 -4.18 -12.04
N ILE A 56 -5.11 -3.24 -11.11
CA ILE A 56 -4.48 -3.52 -9.80
C ILE A 56 -5.28 -4.56 -9.01
N ALA A 57 -6.62 -4.45 -9.00
CA ALA A 57 -7.48 -5.43 -8.30
C ALA A 57 -7.43 -6.82 -8.96
N SER A 58 -7.41 -6.87 -10.29
CA SER A 58 -7.34 -8.09 -11.09
C SER A 58 -6.01 -8.81 -10.92
N GLU A 59 -4.88 -8.09 -10.94
CA GLU A 59 -3.54 -8.63 -10.70
C GLU A 59 -3.45 -9.35 -9.35
N ARG A 60 -4.07 -8.78 -8.31
CA ARG A 60 -4.13 -9.40 -6.97
C ARG A 60 -5.02 -10.63 -6.89
N THR A 61 -5.95 -10.78 -7.82
CA THR A 61 -6.91 -11.90 -7.87
C THR A 61 -6.49 -12.95 -8.90
N SER A 62 -5.29 -12.80 -9.48
CA SER A 62 -4.80 -13.68 -10.52
C SER A 62 -4.54 -15.11 -9.99
N ASN A 63 -5.20 -16.09 -10.61
CA ASN A 63 -5.16 -17.50 -10.22
C ASN A 63 -3.97 -18.27 -10.83
N GLU A 64 -2.89 -17.61 -11.22
CA GLU A 64 -1.74 -18.28 -11.85
C GLU A 64 -1.09 -19.33 -10.94
N ILE A 65 -0.94 -19.05 -9.64
CA ILE A 65 -0.43 -20.04 -8.66
C ILE A 65 -1.37 -21.26 -8.59
N TRP A 66 -2.68 -21.03 -8.69
CA TRP A 66 -3.66 -22.12 -8.64
C TRP A 66 -3.55 -23.06 -9.83
N LYS A 67 -3.23 -22.54 -11.04
CA LYS A 67 -2.95 -23.37 -12.22
C LYS A 67 -1.74 -24.29 -11.99
N TRP A 68 -0.64 -23.75 -11.49
CA TRP A 68 0.57 -24.52 -11.21
C TRP A 68 0.36 -25.57 -10.12
N PHE A 69 -0.43 -25.25 -9.10
CA PHE A 69 -0.79 -26.19 -8.04
C PHE A 69 -1.52 -27.43 -8.58
N ILE A 70 -2.46 -27.27 -9.53
CA ILE A 70 -3.19 -28.40 -10.14
C ILE A 70 -2.23 -29.31 -10.92
N ILE A 71 -1.30 -28.72 -11.69
CA ILE A 71 -0.30 -29.48 -12.45
C ILE A 71 0.62 -30.27 -11.51
N ALA A 72 1.10 -29.65 -10.44
CA ALA A 72 1.93 -30.30 -9.43
C ALA A 72 1.18 -31.46 -8.74
N THR A 73 -0.10 -31.26 -8.41
CA THR A 73 -0.95 -32.29 -7.81
C THR A 73 -1.10 -33.49 -8.75
N LEU A 74 -1.35 -33.25 -10.04
CA LEU A 74 -1.45 -34.32 -11.03
C LEU A 74 -0.12 -35.08 -11.19
N LEU A 75 1.00 -34.36 -11.18
CA LEU A 75 2.34 -34.96 -11.22
C LEU A 75 2.58 -35.87 -10.02
N PHE A 76 2.30 -35.41 -8.79
CA PHE A 76 2.42 -36.24 -7.60
C PHE A 76 1.51 -37.47 -7.62
N LEU A 77 0.29 -37.33 -8.16
CA LEU A 77 -0.62 -38.46 -8.31
C LEU A 77 -0.08 -39.52 -9.27
N ILE A 78 0.53 -39.10 -10.39
CA ILE A 78 1.19 -40.03 -11.31
C ILE A 78 2.41 -40.67 -10.64
N THR A 79 3.23 -39.88 -9.93
CA THR A 79 4.39 -40.40 -9.19
C THR A 79 3.96 -41.45 -8.16
N GLU A 80 2.89 -41.21 -7.41
CA GLU A 80 2.33 -42.18 -6.45
C GLU A 80 1.95 -43.49 -7.13
N LEU A 81 1.24 -43.42 -8.26
CA LEU A 81 0.87 -44.63 -9.03
C LEU A 81 2.09 -45.39 -9.55
N LEU A 82 3.15 -44.68 -9.98
CA LEU A 82 4.40 -45.31 -10.40
C LEU A 82 5.10 -46.01 -9.22
N ILE A 83 5.18 -45.36 -8.06
CA ILE A 83 5.77 -45.96 -6.85
C ILE A 83 5.00 -47.23 -6.47
N GLN A 84 3.67 -47.17 -6.40
CA GLN A 84 2.83 -48.33 -6.06
C GLN A 84 2.96 -49.48 -7.06
N LYS A 85 3.30 -49.19 -8.33
CA LYS A 85 3.43 -50.20 -9.39
C LYS A 85 4.83 -50.82 -9.49
N PHE A 86 5.87 -50.08 -9.15
CA PHE A 86 7.27 -50.51 -9.38
C PHE A 86 8.04 -50.82 -8.09
N VAL A 87 7.65 -50.24 -6.95
CA VAL A 87 8.33 -50.46 -5.65
C VAL A 87 7.60 -51.49 -4.80
N LYS A 88 6.32 -51.73 -5.07
CA LYS A 88 5.53 -52.80 -4.46
C LYS A 88 5.38 -53.96 -5.43
#